data_AF-A0A7K3S7M2-F1
#
_entry.id   AF-A0A7K3S7M2-F1
#
_cell.length_a   1.000
_cell.length_b   1.000
_cell.length_c   1.000
_cell.angle_alpha   90.00
_cell.angle_beta   90.00
_cell.angle_gamma   90.00
#
_symmetry.space_group_name_H-M   'P 1'
#
loop_
_entity.id
_entity.type
_entity.pdbx_description
1 polymer ?
#
loop_
_entity_poly.entity_id
_entity_poly.type
_entity_poly.pdbx_seq_one_letter_code
_entity_poly.pdbx_strand_id
1 'polypeptide(L)'
;RFDEDLVAVAVPQDGPHDVPGLYDWLLELPFVAEPYSGRSRYHAVVRAPMLRLQRTGSPRRWKAAHDRLAEAFAARRDAAAEGLD
;
A
#
# COMPACT_ATOMS: atom_id res chain seq x y z
N ARG A 1 -4.51 -1.90 6.23
CA ARG A 1 -5.59 -1.59 5.27
C ARG A 1 -4.99 -0.68 4.22
N PHE A 2 -5.50 -0.70 3.00
CA PHE A 2 -5.00 0.11 1.89
C PHE A 2 -6.16 0.56 1.01
N ASP A 3 -5.93 1.66 0.32
CA ASP A 3 -6.77 2.30 -0.69
C ASP A 3 -5.89 2.60 -1.92
N GLU A 4 -6.47 3.11 -2.98
CA GLU A 4 -5.75 3.43 -4.23
C GLU A 4 -4.58 4.39 -3.99
N ASP A 5 -4.78 5.45 -3.19
CA ASP A 5 -3.72 6.40 -2.85
C ASP A 5 -2.53 5.73 -2.16
N LEU A 6 -2.80 4.80 -1.23
CA LEU A 6 -1.74 4.07 -0.55
C LEU A 6 -1.01 3.11 -1.50
N VAL A 7 -1.70 2.56 -2.52
CA VAL A 7 -1.05 1.80 -3.60
C VAL A 7 -0.13 2.71 -4.40
N ALA A 8 -0.59 3.91 -4.77
CA ALA A 8 0.23 4.91 -5.47
C ALA A 8 1.54 5.18 -4.71
N VAL A 9 1.46 5.42 -3.39
CA VAL A 9 2.65 5.66 -2.56
C VAL A 9 3.58 4.44 -2.51
N ALA A 10 3.02 3.23 -2.43
CA ALA A 10 3.79 2.00 -2.22
C ALA A 10 4.50 1.49 -3.48
N VAL A 11 4.02 1.84 -4.68
CA VAL A 11 4.59 1.36 -5.96
C VAL A 11 5.52 2.40 -6.61
N PRO A 12 6.61 1.98 -7.28
CA PRO A 12 7.43 2.90 -8.07
C PRO A 12 6.57 3.56 -9.15
N GLN A 13 6.70 4.88 -9.31
CA GLN A 13 5.91 5.65 -10.28
C GLN A 13 6.32 5.36 -11.73
N ASP A 14 7.58 4.98 -11.96
CA ASP A 14 8.11 4.64 -13.29
C ASP A 14 7.85 3.17 -13.68
N GLY A 15 6.86 2.53 -13.04
CA GLY A 15 6.49 1.14 -13.28
C GLY A 15 5.66 0.95 -14.55
N PRO A 16 5.53 -0.29 -15.06
CA PRO A 16 4.76 -0.57 -16.28
C PRO A 16 3.23 -0.57 -16.07
N HIS A 17 2.75 -0.38 -14.84
CA HIS A 17 1.33 -0.42 -14.49
C HIS A 17 0.88 0.94 -13.99
N ASP A 18 -0.25 1.41 -14.50
CA ASP A 18 -0.96 2.55 -13.91
C ASP A 18 -1.54 2.14 -12.54
N VAL A 19 -1.64 3.12 -11.63
CA VAL A 19 -2.14 2.86 -10.27
C VAL A 19 -3.61 2.41 -10.24
N PRO A 20 -4.54 3.04 -10.99
CA PRO A 20 -5.93 2.62 -10.99
C PRO A 20 -6.10 1.16 -11.43
N GLY A 21 -5.53 0.78 -12.58
CA GLY A 21 -5.59 -0.59 -13.09
C GLY A 21 -4.93 -1.60 -12.15
N LEU A 22 -3.83 -1.21 -11.48
CA LEU A 22 -3.21 -2.06 -10.47
C LEU A 22 -4.09 -2.24 -9.22
N TYR A 23 -4.77 -1.18 -8.78
CA TYR A 23 -5.69 -1.25 -7.64
C TYR A 23 -6.90 -2.11 -7.96
N ASP A 24 -7.51 -1.93 -9.14
CA ASP A 24 -8.62 -2.77 -9.61
C ASP A 24 -8.23 -4.25 -9.66
N TRP A 25 -7.06 -4.56 -10.23
CA TRP A 25 -6.53 -5.92 -10.24
C TRP A 25 -6.34 -6.50 -8.83
N LEU A 26 -5.89 -5.69 -7.85
CA LEU A 26 -5.78 -6.15 -6.46
C LEU A 26 -7.13 -6.55 -5.88
N LEU A 27 -8.22 -5.87 -6.24
CA LEU A 27 -9.57 -6.18 -5.75
C LEU A 27 -10.12 -7.50 -6.33
N GLU A 28 -9.62 -7.94 -7.49
CA GLU A 28 -9.98 -9.24 -8.09
C GLU A 28 -9.33 -10.43 -7.36
N LEU A 29 -8.30 -10.18 -6.54
CA LEU A 29 -7.57 -11.26 -5.86
C LEU A 29 -8.44 -11.89 -4.76
N PRO A 30 -8.59 -13.23 -4.72
CA PRO A 30 -9.48 -13.90 -3.77
C PRO A 30 -9.03 -13.79 -2.31
N PHE A 31 -7.84 -13.22 -2.08
CA PHE A 31 -7.30 -12.99 -0.74
C PHE A 31 -7.26 -11.52 -0.33
N VAL A 32 -7.87 -10.64 -1.12
CA VAL A 32 -8.14 -9.25 -0.76
C VAL A 32 -9.60 -9.16 -0.33
N ALA A 33 -9.80 -8.64 0.88
CA ALA A 33 -11.13 -8.40 1.42
C ALA A 33 -11.38 -6.89 1.47
N GLU A 34 -12.56 -6.49 1.03
CA GLU A 34 -13.10 -5.15 1.22
C GLU A 34 -14.08 -5.17 2.41
N PRO A 35 -13.62 -4.89 3.64
CA PRO A 35 -14.54 -4.66 4.74
C PRO A 35 -15.40 -3.42 4.47
N TYR A 36 -16.60 -3.37 5.05
CA TYR A 36 -17.60 -2.27 4.98
C TYR A 36 -17.08 -0.83 5.23
N SER A 37 -15.81 -0.67 5.58
CA SER A 37 -15.13 0.61 5.81
C SER A 37 -14.49 1.23 4.55
N GLY A 38 -14.71 0.67 3.35
CA GLY A 38 -14.14 1.20 2.09
C GLY A 38 -12.61 1.14 2.01
N ARG A 39 -11.97 0.27 2.81
CA ARG A 39 -10.51 0.09 2.79
C ARG A 39 -10.15 -1.38 2.72
N SER A 40 -9.44 -1.75 1.68
CA SER A 40 -9.03 -3.12 1.38
C SER A 40 -7.98 -3.65 2.36
N ARG A 41 -7.97 -4.97 2.54
CA ARG A 41 -6.93 -5.68 3.31
C ARG A 41 -6.67 -7.05 2.72
N TYR A 42 -5.42 -7.48 2.76
CA TYR A 42 -5.09 -8.88 2.58
C TYR A 42 -5.63 -9.72 3.74
N HIS A 43 -6.08 -10.95 3.46
CA HIS A 43 -6.37 -11.93 4.50
C HIS A 43 -5.14 -12.19 5.37
N ALA A 44 -5.36 -12.42 6.66
CA ALA A 44 -4.29 -12.61 7.63
C ALA A 44 -3.37 -13.79 7.27
N VAL A 45 -3.94 -14.87 6.72
CA VAL A 45 -3.22 -16.10 6.34
C VAL A 45 -2.17 -15.87 5.26
N VAL A 46 -2.43 -15.00 4.28
CA VAL A 46 -1.47 -14.68 3.21
C VAL A 46 -0.54 -13.53 3.58
N ARG A 47 -1.02 -12.60 4.42
CA ARG A 47 -0.30 -11.35 4.71
C ARG A 47 1.08 -11.61 5.32
N ALA A 48 1.17 -12.45 6.35
CA ALA A 48 2.44 -12.69 7.03
C ALA A 48 3.51 -13.34 6.11
N PRO A 49 3.17 -14.39 5.33
CA PRO A 49 4.07 -14.92 4.30
C PRO A 49 4.49 -13.88 3.25
N MET A 50 3.57 -13.08 2.72
CA MET A 50 3.87 -12.04 1.72
C MET A 50 4.88 -11.02 2.24
N LEU A 51 4.69 -10.52 3.47
CA LEU A 51 5.62 -9.56 4.06
C LEU A 51 7.00 -10.17 4.30
N ARG A 52 7.06 -11.44 4.72
CA ARG A 52 8.32 -12.16 4.89
C ARG A 52 9.07 -12.24 3.56
N LEU A 53 8.40 -12.65 2.49
CA LEU A 53 8.99 -12.75 1.14
C LEU A 53 9.53 -11.40 0.67
N GLN A 54 8.76 -10.32 0.81
CA GLN A 54 9.21 -8.98 0.41
C GLN A 54 10.43 -8.52 1.20
N ARG A 55 10.46 -8.79 2.52
CA ARG A 55 11.58 -8.39 3.38
C ARG A 55 12.86 -9.16 3.08
N THR A 56 12.76 -10.45 2.74
CA THR A 56 13.93 -11.31 2.48
C THR A 56 14.42 -11.26 1.05
N GLY A 57 13.54 -11.00 0.07
CA GLY A 57 13.90 -10.99 -1.35
C GLY A 57 14.74 -9.78 -1.78
N SER A 58 14.48 -8.61 -1.20
CA SER A 58 15.32 -7.41 -1.41
C SER A 58 15.15 -6.44 -0.24
N PRO A 59 16.06 -6.47 0.75
CA PRO A 59 16.00 -5.56 1.90
C PRO A 59 16.02 -4.07 1.50
N ARG A 60 16.73 -3.74 0.42
CA ARG A 60 16.79 -2.37 -0.13
C ARG A 60 15.43 -1.93 -0.67
N ARG A 61 14.77 -2.77 -1.48
CA ARG A 61 13.44 -2.46 -2.02
C ARG A 61 12.40 -2.35 -0.91
N TRP A 62 12.48 -3.25 0.08
CA TRP A 62 11.65 -3.20 1.28
C TRP A 62 11.81 -1.87 2.02
N LYS A 63 13.05 -1.46 2.32
CA LYS A 63 13.34 -0.19 2.99
C LYS A 63 12.80 1.00 2.19
N ALA A 64 13.06 1.08 0.89
CA ALA A 64 12.60 2.17 0.05
C ALA A 64 11.07 2.28 -0.04
N ALA A 65 10.34 1.17 0.00
CA ALA A 65 8.87 1.20 0.08
C ALA A 65 8.38 1.71 1.45
N HIS A 66 9.04 1.29 2.53
CA HIS A 66 8.72 1.75 3.88
C HIS A 66 9.03 3.24 4.09
N ASP A 67 10.14 3.74 3.53
CA ASP A 67 10.52 5.15 3.62
C ASP A 67 9.44 6.02 2.93
N ARG A 68 9.00 5.68 1.71
CA ARG A 68 7.91 6.37 1.01
C ARG A 68 6.60 6.37 1.79
N LEU A 69 6.23 5.24 2.39
CA LEU A 69 5.04 5.15 3.23
C LEU A 69 5.16 6.05 4.47
N ALA A 70 6.33 6.07 5.12
CA ALA A 70 6.57 6.92 6.29
C ALA A 70 6.46 8.41 5.95
N GLU A 71 7.02 8.83 4.82
CA GLU A 71 6.92 10.19 4.30
C GLU A 71 5.46 10.58 4.01
N ALA A 72 4.69 9.72 3.33
CA ALA A 72 3.29 9.99 3.03
C ALA A 72 2.43 10.11 4.30
N PHE A 73 2.66 9.27 5.31
CA PHE A 73 1.95 9.38 6.59
C PHE A 73 2.37 10.62 7.39
N ALA A 74 3.64 11.04 7.31
CA ALA A 74 4.09 12.29 7.91
C ALA A 74 3.38 13.49 7.26
N ALA A 75 3.36 13.55 5.93
CA ALA A 75 2.67 14.62 5.20
C ALA A 75 1.17 14.67 5.51
N ARG A 76 0.48 13.51 5.54
CA ARG A 76 -0.93 13.43 5.92
C ARG A 76 -1.19 13.93 7.34
N ARG A 77 -0.32 13.56 8.29
CA ARG A 77 -0.41 14.04 9.68
C ARG A 77 -0.26 15.55 9.74
N ASP A 78 0.70 16.10 9.01
CA ASP A 78 0.99 17.54 9.04
C ASP A 78 -0.16 18.33 8.39
N ALA A 79 -0.70 17.87 7.25
CA ALA A 79 -1.90 18.45 6.62
C ALA A 79 -3.13 18.41 7.53
N ALA A 80 -3.37 17.30 8.23
CA ALA A 80 -4.45 17.18 9.21
C ALA A 80 -4.25 18.13 10.41
N ALA A 81 -3.01 18.36 10.85
CA ALA A 81 -2.70 19.31 11.91
C ALA A 81 -2.93 20.77 11.49
N GLU A 82 -2.79 21.07 10.20
CA GLU A 82 -3.07 22.38 9.59
C GLU A 82 -4.57 22.58 9.26
N GLY A 83 -5.39 21.55 9.42
CA GLY A 83 -6.84 21.60 9.12
C GLY A 83 -7.16 21.58 7.62
N LEU A 84 -6.28 21.01 6.81
CA LEU A 84 -6.37 20.96 5.35
C LEU A 84 -7.00 19.65 4.81
N ASP A 85 -7.70 18.87 5.65
CA ASP A 85 -8.28 17.57 5.33
C ASP A 85 -9.81 17.63 5.15
#